data_AF-A0A7S1VGF3-F1
#
_entry.id   AF-A0A7S1VGF3-F1
#
_cell.length_a   1.000
_cell.length_b   1.000
_cell.length_c   1.000
_cell.angle_alpha   90.00
_cell.angle_beta   90.00
_cell.angle_gamma   90.00
#
_symmetry.space_group_name_H-M   'P 1'
#
loop_
_entity.id
_entity.type
_entity.pdbx_description
1 polymer ?
#
loop_
_entity_poly.entity_id
_entity_poly.type
_entity_poly.pdbx_seq_one_letter_code
_entity_poly.pdbx_strand_id
1 'polypeptide(L)'
;FETTFERDYTHLIIGRFLQEHVIGWEIGNDPTATPSRAGESNPDGSLKMLCCEQLNLGARSMQINPRERLELAKLNLEAGQLASSRSAFQATITFLRTGLWLLDSLGKNPWVDQYDLTLKLHNLLADALNTRGD
;
A
#
# COMPACT_ATOMS: atom_id res chain seq x y z
N PHE A 1 -19.98 22.01 6.16
CA PHE A 1 -19.77 20.73 6.86
C PHE A 1 -19.59 19.68 5.78
N GLU A 2 -18.35 19.38 5.45
CA GLU A 2 -18.03 18.32 4.50
C GLU A 2 -18.40 16.98 5.14
N THR A 3 -19.15 16.14 4.45
CA THR A 3 -19.60 14.86 5.00
C THR A 3 -18.42 13.88 5.06
N THR A 4 -18.40 12.97 6.03
CA THR A 4 -17.36 11.92 6.13
C THR A 4 -17.18 11.17 4.81
N PHE A 5 -18.28 11.00 4.05
CA PHE A 5 -18.30 10.39 2.72
C PHE A 5 -17.50 11.18 1.67
N GLU A 6 -17.67 12.50 1.59
CA GLU A 6 -16.94 13.36 0.63
C GLU A 6 -15.43 13.36 0.89
N ARG A 7 -15.04 13.37 2.17
CA ARG A 7 -13.64 13.31 2.57
C ARG A 7 -12.99 11.98 2.18
N ASP A 8 -13.66 10.86 2.46
CA ASP A 8 -13.09 9.54 2.20
C ASP A 8 -13.07 9.22 0.70
N TYR A 9 -14.00 9.78 -0.09
CA TYR A 9 -13.99 9.74 -1.55
C TYR A 9 -12.77 10.47 -2.12
N THR A 10 -12.45 11.63 -1.55
CA THR A 10 -11.30 12.44 -1.95
C THR A 10 -10.00 11.69 -1.73
N HIS A 11 -9.86 10.98 -0.61
CA HIS A 11 -8.70 10.14 -0.34
C HIS A 11 -8.50 9.02 -1.39
N LEU A 12 -9.58 8.38 -1.85
CA LEU A 12 -9.50 7.41 -2.95
C LEU A 12 -9.08 8.04 -4.27
N ILE A 13 -9.66 9.20 -4.63
CA ILE A 13 -9.31 9.88 -5.89
C ILE A 13 -7.84 10.29 -5.89
N ILE A 14 -7.37 10.93 -4.82
CA ILE A 14 -5.96 11.33 -4.70
C ILE A 14 -5.06 10.11 -4.76
N GLY A 15 -5.41 9.05 -4.02
CA GLY A 15 -4.67 7.80 -4.02
C GLY A 15 -4.52 7.20 -5.43
N ARG A 16 -5.63 7.06 -6.17
CA ARG A 16 -5.65 6.52 -7.55
C ARG A 16 -4.92 7.42 -8.54
N PHE A 17 -5.07 8.75 -8.41
CA PHE A 17 -4.33 9.70 -9.24
C PHE A 17 -2.81 9.54 -9.07
N LEU A 18 -2.35 9.49 -7.82
CA LEU A 18 -0.92 9.26 -7.52
C LEU A 18 -0.45 7.90 -8.04
N GLN A 19 -1.28 6.88 -7.93
CA GLN A 19 -0.99 5.52 -8.40
C GLN A 19 -0.73 5.47 -9.91
N GLU A 20 -1.64 6.06 -10.69
CA GLU A 20 -1.62 6.01 -12.15
C GLU A 20 -0.58 6.95 -12.77
N HIS A 21 -0.47 8.17 -12.24
CA HIS A 21 0.24 9.25 -12.95
C HIS A 21 1.59 9.60 -12.33
N VAL A 22 1.83 9.26 -11.06
CA VAL A 22 3.03 9.68 -10.34
C VAL A 22 3.92 8.50 -10.00
N ILE A 23 3.33 7.36 -9.61
CA ILE A 23 4.08 6.17 -9.19
C ILE A 23 4.41 5.25 -10.38
N GLY A 24 3.74 5.42 -11.52
CA GLY A 24 4.01 4.65 -12.74
C GLY A 24 3.73 3.16 -12.57
N TRP A 25 2.67 2.80 -11.83
CA TRP A 25 2.34 1.40 -11.61
C TRP A 25 1.66 0.80 -12.84
N GLU A 26 2.43 0.09 -13.66
CA GLU A 26 1.90 -0.64 -14.82
C GLU A 26 1.21 -1.93 -14.38
N ILE A 27 -0.13 -1.95 -14.39
CA ILE A 27 -0.87 -3.20 -14.33
C ILE A 27 -0.72 -3.91 -15.69
N GLY A 28 0.26 -4.82 -15.79
CA GLY A 28 0.33 -5.85 -16.83
C GLY A 28 0.66 -5.38 -18.25
N ASN A 29 1.81 -4.76 -18.49
CA ASN A 29 2.30 -4.48 -19.84
C ASN A 29 3.65 -5.14 -20.20
N ASP A 30 3.76 -5.36 -21.50
CA ASP A 30 4.74 -6.10 -22.30
C ASP A 30 6.22 -5.75 -22.01
N PRO A 31 7.11 -6.74 -21.77
CA PRO A 31 8.55 -6.51 -21.58
C PRO A 31 9.27 -5.89 -22.79
N THR A 32 8.59 -5.73 -23.94
CA THR A 32 9.12 -5.09 -25.15
C THR A 32 8.65 -3.66 -25.37
N ALA A 33 7.79 -3.11 -24.50
CA ALA A 33 7.43 -1.70 -24.56
C ALA A 33 8.68 -0.85 -24.27
N THR A 34 9.22 -0.22 -25.31
CA THR A 34 10.37 0.68 -25.23
C THR A 34 10.14 1.75 -24.15
N PRO A 35 11.12 2.04 -23.28
CA PRO A 35 10.99 3.03 -22.22
C PRO A 35 11.04 4.44 -22.82
N SER A 36 9.95 4.88 -23.44
CA SER A 36 9.81 6.26 -23.91
C SER A 36 9.34 7.14 -22.75
N ARG A 37 10.24 7.32 -21.78
CA ARG A 37 10.35 8.43 -20.79
C ARG A 37 11.46 8.13 -19.76
N ALA A 38 12.60 7.65 -20.24
CA ALA A 38 13.85 7.61 -19.48
C ALA A 38 14.30 9.05 -19.17
N GLY A 39 13.79 9.62 -18.09
CA GLY A 39 14.07 11.00 -17.68
C GLY A 39 13.28 11.49 -16.47
N GLU A 40 12.15 10.86 -16.14
CA GLU A 40 11.44 11.15 -14.89
C GLU A 40 11.99 10.24 -13.80
N SER A 41 12.67 10.85 -12.84
CA SER A 41 13.20 10.22 -11.62
C SER A 41 12.20 9.20 -11.08
N ASN A 42 12.69 7.99 -10.74
CA ASN A 42 11.97 7.06 -9.88
C ASN A 42 11.21 7.87 -8.81
N PRO A 43 9.89 7.74 -8.72
CA PRO A 43 9.11 8.58 -7.81
C PRO A 43 9.69 8.44 -6.41
N ASP A 44 9.98 9.58 -5.78
CA ASP A 44 10.50 9.63 -4.41
C ASP A 44 9.68 8.65 -3.56
N GLY A 45 10.36 7.77 -2.83
CA GLY A 45 9.68 6.79 -1.97
C GLY A 45 8.65 7.43 -1.04
N SER A 46 8.82 8.71 -0.69
CA SER A 46 7.82 9.49 0.05
C SER A 46 6.46 9.56 -0.66
N LEU A 47 6.43 9.65 -1.99
CA LEU A 47 5.19 9.66 -2.79
C LEU A 47 4.48 8.30 -2.74
N LYS A 48 5.25 7.20 -2.73
CA LYS A 48 4.69 5.85 -2.56
C LYS A 48 4.02 5.69 -1.19
N MET A 49 4.68 6.14 -0.13
CA MET A 49 4.09 6.14 1.22
C MET A 49 2.83 7.00 1.29
N LEU A 50 2.85 8.20 0.69
CA LEU A 50 1.71 9.10 0.64
C LEU A 50 0.52 8.49 -0.11
N CYS A 51 0.74 7.93 -1.30
CA CYS A 51 -0.30 7.24 -2.06
C CYS A 51 -0.92 6.10 -1.25
N CYS A 52 -0.09 5.26 -0.63
CA CYS A 52 -0.56 4.17 0.23
C CYS A 52 -1.43 4.69 1.38
N GLU A 53 -1.01 5.78 2.03
CA GLU A 53 -1.77 6.41 3.11
C GLU A 53 -3.14 6.92 2.62
N GLN A 54 -3.19 7.61 1.49
CA GLN A 54 -4.44 8.09 0.90
C GLN A 54 -5.40 6.93 0.55
N LEU A 55 -4.89 5.88 -0.09
CA LEU A 55 -5.70 4.70 -0.41
C LEU A 55 -6.19 3.98 0.85
N ASN A 56 -5.35 3.87 1.88
CA ASN A 56 -5.74 3.27 3.17
C ASN A 56 -6.86 4.05 3.87
N LEU A 57 -6.83 5.38 3.82
CA LEU A 57 -7.88 6.22 4.38
C LEU A 57 -9.20 6.01 3.64
N GLY A 58 -9.18 6.00 2.31
CA GLY A 58 -10.36 5.74 1.49
C GLY A 58 -10.94 4.33 1.69
N ALA A 59 -10.08 3.31 1.75
CA ALA A 59 -10.48 1.90 1.86
C ALA A 59 -11.12 1.53 3.22
N ARG A 60 -10.98 2.36 4.25
CA ARG A 60 -11.64 2.16 5.56
C ARG A 60 -13.14 2.41 5.50
N SER A 61 -13.56 3.35 4.67
CA SER A 61 -14.96 3.80 4.60
C SER A 61 -15.65 3.41 3.31
N MET A 62 -14.89 3.09 2.26
CA MET A 62 -15.40 2.73 0.96
C MET A 62 -15.08 1.30 0.60
N GLN A 63 -16.06 0.62 0.02
CA GLN A 63 -15.91 -0.76 -0.43
C GLN A 63 -15.11 -0.79 -1.74
N ILE A 64 -13.86 -1.23 -1.64
CA ILE A 64 -13.03 -1.53 -2.80
C ILE A 64 -13.15 -3.00 -3.18
N ASN A 65 -12.93 -3.32 -4.45
CA ASN A 65 -13.07 -4.69 -4.94
C ASN A 65 -11.92 -5.59 -4.39
N PRO A 66 -12.09 -6.93 -4.37
CA PRO A 66 -11.08 -7.84 -3.81
C PRO A 66 -9.70 -7.74 -4.46
N ARG A 67 -9.64 -7.44 -5.77
CA ARG A 67 -8.36 -7.26 -6.48
C ARG A 67 -7.64 -6.00 -6.00
N GLU A 68 -8.33 -4.87 -5.95
CA GLU A 68 -7.81 -3.59 -5.46
C GLU A 68 -7.36 -3.70 -3.99
N ARG A 69 -8.08 -4.48 -3.17
CA ARG A 69 -7.70 -4.77 -1.78
C ARG A 69 -6.40 -5.57 -1.67
N LEU A 70 -6.23 -6.59 -2.50
CA LEU A 70 -4.98 -7.36 -2.56
C LEU A 70 -3.80 -6.50 -3.02
N GLU A 71 -4.01 -5.67 -4.04
CA GLU A 71 -2.99 -4.76 -4.54
C GLU A 71 -2.63 -3.69 -3.49
N LEU A 72 -3.60 -3.15 -2.76
CA LEU A 72 -3.35 -2.24 -1.65
C LEU A 72 -2.60 -2.92 -0.50
N ALA A 73 -2.84 -4.20 -0.23
CA ALA A 73 -2.06 -4.95 0.76
C ALA A 73 -0.59 -5.09 0.36
N LYS A 74 -0.28 -5.31 -0.93
CA LYS A 74 1.10 -5.30 -1.45
C LYS A 74 1.73 -3.92 -1.33
N LEU A 75 0.99 -2.87 -1.67
CA LEU A 75 1.47 -1.49 -1.54
C LEU A 75 1.79 -1.13 -0.08
N ASN A 76 0.99 -1.63 0.88
CA ASN A 76 1.28 -1.49 2.31
C ASN A 76 2.58 -2.21 2.73
N LEU A 77 2.90 -3.37 2.14
CA LEU A 77 4.18 -4.03 2.39
C LEU A 77 5.34 -3.17 1.89
N GLU A 78 5.26 -2.65 0.67
CA GLU A 78 6.31 -1.79 0.09
C GLU A 78 6.49 -0.48 0.87
N ALA A 79 5.38 0.18 1.24
CA ALA A 79 5.40 1.38 2.06
C ALA A 79 5.98 1.09 3.45
N GLY A 80 5.65 -0.07 4.04
CA GLY A 80 6.22 -0.53 5.30
C GLY A 80 7.73 -0.77 5.22
N GLN A 81 8.22 -1.44 4.18
CA GLN A 81 9.65 -1.65 3.95
C GLN A 81 10.42 -0.34 3.84
N LEU A 82 9.87 0.62 3.09
CA LEU A 82 10.47 1.94 2.93
C LEU A 82 10.41 2.77 4.22
N ALA A 83 9.30 2.72 4.96
CA ALA A 83 9.21 3.35 6.28
C ALA A 83 10.28 2.78 7.23
N SER A 84 10.46 1.46 7.21
CA SER A 84 11.45 0.76 8.03
C SER A 84 12.87 1.15 7.66
N SER A 85 13.19 1.27 6.37
CA SER A 85 14.52 1.72 5.92
C SER A 85 14.82 3.17 6.33
N ARG A 86 13.79 3.95 6.62
CA ARG A 86 13.87 5.33 7.15
C ARG A 86 13.77 5.39 8.69
N SER A 87 13.83 4.24 9.37
CA SER A 87 13.64 4.12 10.83
C SER A 87 12.30 4.66 11.36
N ALA A 88 11.29 4.77 10.49
CA ALA A 88 9.93 5.19 10.85
C ALA A 88 9.11 3.97 11.29
N PHE A 89 9.48 3.35 12.41
CA PHE A 89 8.90 2.07 12.86
C PHE A 89 7.40 2.17 13.19
N GLN A 90 6.94 3.30 13.73
CA GLN A 90 5.50 3.49 13.99
C GLN A 90 4.68 3.55 12.69
N ALA A 91 5.22 4.17 11.64
CA ALA A 91 4.59 4.17 10.31
C ALA A 91 4.64 2.76 9.68
N THR A 92 5.77 2.07 9.80
CA THR A 92 5.96 0.68 9.37
C THR A 92 4.86 -0.22 9.96
N ILE A 93 4.69 -0.21 11.28
CA ILE A 93 3.67 -1.00 11.98
C ILE A 93 2.26 -0.67 11.49
N THR A 94 1.98 0.60 11.21
CA THR A 94 0.67 1.06 10.73
C THR A 94 0.37 0.52 9.33
N PHE A 95 1.32 0.59 8.39
CA PHE A 95 1.15 0.04 7.05
C PHE A 95 0.97 -1.48 7.10
N LEU A 96 1.82 -2.20 7.85
CA LEU A 96 1.78 -3.66 7.87
C LEU A 96 0.49 -4.20 8.49
N ARG A 97 0.01 -3.58 9.58
CA ARG A 97 -1.30 -3.94 10.17
C ARG A 97 -2.44 -3.66 9.20
N THR A 98 -2.38 -2.57 8.44
CA THR A 98 -3.39 -2.26 7.42
C THR A 98 -3.36 -3.28 6.29
N GLY A 99 -2.17 -3.69 5.82
CA GLY A 99 -2.00 -4.76 4.84
C GLY A 99 -2.61 -6.09 5.28
N LEU A 100 -2.36 -6.51 6.53
CA LEU A 100 -2.95 -7.73 7.10
C LEU A 100 -4.48 -7.64 7.19
N TRP A 101 -5.02 -6.52 7.67
CA TRP A 101 -6.47 -6.29 7.71
C TRP A 101 -7.13 -6.36 6.32
N LEU A 102 -6.46 -5.82 5.30
CA LEU A 102 -6.91 -5.92 3.91
C LEU A 102 -6.93 -7.37 3.42
N LEU A 103 -5.94 -8.20 3.77
CA LEU A 103 -5.93 -9.61 3.41
C LEU A 103 -7.03 -10.40 4.12
N ASP A 104 -7.20 -10.21 5.42
CA ASP A 104 -8.25 -10.88 6.21
C ASP A 104 -9.66 -10.57 5.68
N SER A 105 -9.84 -9.35 5.17
CA SER A 105 -11.12 -8.90 4.65
C SER A 105 -11.41 -9.37 3.21
N LEU A 106 -10.54 -10.17 2.57
CA LEU A 106 -10.83 -10.81 1.28
C LEU A 106 -11.85 -11.95 1.36
N GLY A 107 -12.23 -12.38 2.57
CA GLY A 107 -13.20 -13.47 2.78
C GLY A 107 -12.66 -14.86 2.46
N LYS A 108 -11.35 -14.99 2.26
CA LYS A 108 -10.64 -16.26 2.10
C LYS A 108 -9.50 -16.33 3.12
N ASN A 109 -8.91 -17.52 3.31
CA ASN A 109 -7.78 -17.67 4.21
C ASN A 109 -6.50 -17.11 3.56
N PRO A 110 -5.94 -15.97 4.04
CA PRO A 110 -4.80 -15.33 3.40
C PRO A 110 -3.50 -16.14 3.53
N TRP A 111 -3.43 -17.11 4.46
CA TRP A 111 -2.33 -18.05 4.55
C TRP A 111 -2.36 -19.12 3.45
N VAL A 112 -3.51 -19.37 2.84
CA VAL A 112 -3.63 -20.34 1.75
C VAL A 112 -3.45 -19.64 0.41
N ASP A 113 -4.20 -18.55 0.20
CA ASP A 113 -4.25 -17.90 -1.11
C ASP A 113 -3.12 -16.90 -1.36
N GLN A 114 -2.53 -16.33 -0.30
CA GLN A 114 -1.54 -15.25 -0.36
C GLN A 114 -0.37 -15.50 0.61
N TYR A 115 0.04 -16.76 0.77
CA TYR A 115 1.02 -17.20 1.77
C TYR A 115 2.27 -16.30 1.83
N ASP A 116 2.92 -16.07 0.69
CA ASP A 116 4.16 -15.28 0.64
C ASP A 116 3.97 -13.83 1.11
N LEU A 117 2.85 -13.21 0.73
CA LEU A 117 2.54 -11.84 1.11
C LEU A 117 2.21 -11.77 2.61
N THR A 118 1.37 -12.69 3.09
CA THR A 118 1.00 -12.81 4.50
C THR A 118 2.24 -13.02 5.37
N LEU A 119 3.14 -13.93 4.98
CA LEU A 119 4.38 -14.21 5.69
C LEU A 119 5.30 -12.98 5.74
N LYS A 120 5.50 -12.29 4.60
CA LYS A 120 6.33 -11.08 4.54
C LYS A 120 5.79 -9.96 5.43
N LEU A 121 4.48 -9.76 5.44
CA LEU A 121 3.82 -8.77 6.31
C LEU A 121 4.04 -9.09 7.79
N HIS A 122 3.83 -10.35 8.20
CA HIS A 122 4.02 -10.76 9.59
C HIS A 122 5.48 -10.67 10.04
N ASN A 123 6.44 -11.09 9.21
CA ASN A 123 7.87 -11.04 9.55
C ASN A 123 8.32 -9.59 9.77
N LEU A 124 8.05 -8.71 8.81
CA LEU A 124 8.47 -7.30 8.95
C LEU A 124 7.74 -6.60 10.11
N LEU A 125 6.50 -7.00 10.42
CA LEU A 125 5.77 -6.46 11.56
C LEU A 125 6.40 -6.91 12.88
N ALA A 126 6.79 -8.18 12.98
CA ALA A 126 7.49 -8.70 14.15
C ALA A 126 8.81 -7.96 14.37
N ASP A 127 9.61 -7.78 13.31
CA ASP A 127 10.87 -7.05 13.35
C ASP A 127 10.65 -5.60 13.82
N ALA A 128 9.70 -4.89 13.22
CA ALA A 128 9.41 -3.49 13.57
C ALA A 128 8.87 -3.33 15.00
N LEU A 129 8.11 -4.32 15.51
CA LEU A 129 7.63 -4.31 16.90
C LEU A 129 8.76 -4.55 17.89
N ASN A 130 9.70 -5.44 17.56
CA ASN A 130 10.87 -5.69 18.39
C ASN A 130 11.74 -4.43 18.50
N THR A 131 12.07 -3.79 17.37
CA THR A 131 12.92 -2.59 17.35
C THR A 131 12.29 -1.38 18.06
N ARG A 132 10.96 -1.32 18.19
CA ARG A 132 10.28 -0.26 18.95
C ARG A 132 10.28 -0.54 20.47
N GLY A 133 10.51 -1.79 20.87
CA GLY A 133 10.55 -2.21 22.28
C GLY A 133 11.89 -1.94 22.97
N ASP A 134 12.90 -1.55 22.21
CA ASP A 134 14.23 -1.08 22.66
C ASP A 134 14.22 0.44 22.91
#